data_AF-A0A0J9EAG1-F1
#
_entry.id   AF-A0A0J9EAG1-F1
#
_cell.length_a   1.000
_cell.length_b   1.000
_cell.length_c   1.000
_cell.angle_alpha   90.00
_cell.angle_beta   90.00
_cell.angle_gamma   90.00
#
_symmetry.space_group_name_H-M   'P 1'
#
loop_
_entity.id
_entity.type
_entity.pdbx_description
1 polymer ?
#
loop_
_entity_poly.entity_id
_entity_poly.type
_entity_poly.pdbx_seq_one_letter_code
_entity_poly.pdbx_strand_id
1 'polypeptide(L)' 'MALASFAQMVATNAISQVGGDVVIDTGAGTITLAGVNNSDLDQADFIF' A
#
# COMPACT_ATOMS: atom_id res chain seq x y z
N MET A 1 2.57 12.56 -6.24
CA MET A 1 3.51 11.83 -7.14
C MET A 1 3.04 10.40 -7.15
N ALA A 2 2.91 9.76 -8.31
CA ALA A 2 2.54 8.35 -8.36
C ALA A 2 3.67 7.48 -7.78
N LEU A 3 3.30 6.41 -7.09
CA LEU A 3 4.23 5.36 -6.65
C LEU A 3 4.75 4.60 -7.87
N ALA A 4 6.05 4.37 -7.95
CA ALA A 4 6.72 3.73 -9.09
C ALA A 4 7.31 2.35 -8.75
N SER A 5 7.30 1.95 -7.47
CA SER A 5 7.77 0.63 -7.04
C SER A 5 7.32 0.29 -5.62
N PHE A 6 7.37 -1.00 -5.27
CA PHE A 6 7.09 -1.48 -3.92
C PHE A 6 8.12 -0.95 -2.91
N ALA A 7 9.39 -0.86 -3.31
CA ALA A 7 10.43 -0.26 -2.46
C ALA A 7 10.12 1.20 -2.10
N GLN A 8 9.60 1.98 -3.06
CA GLN A 8 9.16 3.35 -2.78
C GLN A 8 7.95 3.37 -1.85
N MET A 9 6.98 2.46 -2.02
CA MET A 9 5.84 2.34 -1.11
C MET A 9 6.27 2.15 0.34
N VAL A 10 7.18 1.20 0.57
CA VAL A 10 7.71 0.90 1.91
C VAL A 10 8.52 2.10 2.44
N ALA A 11 9.43 2.67 1.63
CA ALA A 11 10.28 3.78 2.05
C ALA A 11 9.51 5.05 2.42
N THR A 12 8.31 5.23 1.87
CA THR A 12 7.45 6.40 2.12
C THR A 12 6.32 6.12 3.11
N ASN A 13 6.23 4.92 3.67
CA ASN A 13 5.09 4.44 4.47
C ASN A 13 3.76 4.62 3.74
N ALA A 14 3.75 4.46 2.42
CA ALA A 14 2.56 4.61 1.60
C ALA A 14 1.54 3.49 1.87
N ILE A 15 1.96 2.36 2.43
CA ILE A 15 1.10 1.27 2.87
C ILE A 15 1.03 1.22 4.39
N SER A 16 -0.18 1.19 4.95
CA SER A 16 -0.41 1.24 6.39
C SER A 16 -1.61 0.38 6.79
N GLN A 17 -1.56 -0.18 8.00
CA GLN A 17 -2.70 -0.89 8.59
C GLN A 17 -3.58 0.11 9.37
N VAL A 18 -4.88 0.14 9.07
CA VAL A 18 -5.87 0.94 9.81
C VAL A 18 -7.02 0.03 10.23
N GLY A 19 -7.02 -0.35 11.50
CA GLY A 19 -7.96 -1.37 11.98
C GLY A 19 -7.74 -2.70 11.23
N GLY A 20 -8.81 -3.24 10.66
CA GLY A 20 -8.78 -4.50 9.90
C GLY A 20 -8.38 -4.35 8.42
N ASP A 21 -8.11 -3.14 7.95
CA ASP A 21 -7.91 -2.85 6.53
C ASP A 21 -6.50 -2.33 6.25
N VAL A 22 -6.01 -2.57 5.04
CA VAL A 22 -4.82 -1.90 4.51
C VAL A 22 -5.23 -0.64 3.78
N VAL A 23 -4.55 0.46 4.06
CA VAL A 23 -4.72 1.76 3.40
C VAL A 23 -3.44 2.10 2.66
N ILE A 24 -3.57 2.34 1.35
CA ILE A 24 -2.48 2.73 0.45
C ILE A 24 -2.69 4.17 0.00
N ASP A 25 -1.78 5.07 0.36
CA ASP A 25 -1.70 6.42 -0.20
C ASP A 25 -0.81 6.41 -1.45
N THR A 26 -1.41 6.65 -2.61
CA THR A 26 -0.72 6.68 -3.90
C THR A 26 -0.12 8.04 -4.25
N GLY A 27 -0.33 9.05 -3.41
CA GLY A 27 0.00 10.45 -3.69
C GLY A 27 -0.91 11.11 -4.73
N ALA A 28 -1.83 10.36 -5.35
CA ALA A 28 -2.94 10.85 -6.18
C ALA A 28 -4.32 10.58 -5.55
N GLY A 29 -4.36 9.75 -4.50
CA GLY A 29 -5.56 9.32 -3.81
C GLY A 29 -5.27 8.11 -2.93
N THR A 30 -6.29 7.66 -2.23
CA THR A 30 -6.19 6.56 -1.27
C THR A 30 -6.95 5.34 -1.77
N ILE A 31 -6.34 4.17 -1.63
CA ILE A 31 -6.98 2.87 -1.88
C ILE A 31 -7.11 2.16 -0.53
N THR A 32 -8.27 1.59 -0.25
CA THR A 32 -8.50 0.76 0.94
C THR A 32 -8.76 -0.68 0.52
N LEU A 33 -7.94 -1.60 1.03
CA LEU A 33 -8.11 -3.04 0.88
C LEU A 33 -8.82 -3.56 2.14
N ALA A 34 -10.13 -3.78 2.02
CA ALA A 34 -10.97 -4.17 3.15
C ALA A 34 -10.66 -5.59 3.62
N GLY A 35 -10.41 -5.76 4.93
CA GLY A 35 -10.13 -7.05 5.57
C GLY A 35 -8.78 -7.67 5.19
N VAL A 36 -7.88 -6.91 4.57
CA VAL A 36 -6.53 -7.36 4.22
C VAL A 36 -5.56 -6.99 5.34
N ASN A 37 -4.66 -7.91 5.69
CA ASN A 37 -3.56 -7.63 6.61
C ASN A 37 -2.32 -7.19 5.83
N ASN A 38 -1.64 -6.15 6.31
CA ASN A 38 -0.42 -5.64 5.70
C ASN A 38 0.70 -6.70 5.66
N SER A 39 0.71 -7.68 6.58
CA SER A 39 1.69 -8.78 6.55
C SER A 39 1.51 -9.75 5.38
N ASP A 40 0.35 -9.73 4.73
CA ASP A 40 0.03 -10.63 3.63
C ASP A 40 0.44 -10.05 2.27
N LEU A 41 0.92 -8.79 2.24
CA LEU A 41 1.27 -8.07 1.03
C LEU A 41 2.78 -8.02 0.82
N ASP A 42 3.22 -8.35 -0.39
CA ASP A 42 4.61 -8.26 -0.79
C ASP A 42 4.77 -7.62 -2.17
N GLN A 43 6.00 -7.61 -2.71
CA GLN A 43 6.28 -6.99 -4.01
C GLN A 43 5.51 -7.63 -5.18
N ALA A 44 5.16 -8.92 -5.11
CA ALA A 44 4.50 -9.63 -6.20
C ALA A 44 3.03 -9.26 -6.36
N ASP A 45 2.41 -8.65 -5.33
CA ASP A 45 1.01 -8.22 -5.36
C ASP A 45 0.78 -6.91 -6.14
N PHE A 46 1.86 -6.20 -6.49
CA PHE A 46 1.77 -4.86 -7.08
C PHE A 46 2.35 -4.81 -8.50
N ILE A 47 1.58 -4.21 -9.40
CA ILE A 47 2.01 -3.79 -10.74
C ILE A 47 2.00 -2.26 -10.75
N PHE A 48 3.09 -1.65 -11.21
CA PHE A 48 3.32 -0.20 -11.23
C PHE A 48 3.28 0.35 -12.65
#